data_AF-A0A830HPZ3-F1
#
_entry.id   AF-A0A830HPZ3-F1
#
_cell.length_a   1.000
_cell.length_b   1.000
_cell.length_c   1.000
_cell.angle_alpha   90.00
_cell.angle_beta   90.00
_cell.angle_gamma   90.00
#
_symmetry.space_group_name_H-M   'P 1'
#
loop_
_entity.id
_entity.type
_entity.pdbx_description
1 polymer ?
#
loop_
_entity_poly.entity_id
_entity_poly.type
_entity_poly.pdbx_seq_one_letter_code
_entity_poly.pdbx_strand_id
1 'polypeptide(L)'
;MPAVVAAAVQSSGPLGAAGKGIAGMDDLHRALIQALVARRVMPLTEFNAVVSELSAVCVSSLGLQSSSSPAPSSSSSVDVDSFVSRINTAIAMMHIEVRRIISPVDNVQYIGIVNHEGDENAKLATKLSNAQIAFYKSVLDTIACEEHGDGTISSTDALNFSASQIFNATQGAGAGALGATQAPSNTQVAGTQTQGTNNLKAMTMKEKEATIAFLVTDGWLAEPNRGTIALGPRTFMEMRSYLLEVASDSTRKLWEDCL
;
A
#
# COMPACT_ATOMS: atom_id res chain seq x y z
N MET A 1 18.81 1.98 -13.55
CA MET A 1 19.28 2.38 -12.22
C MET A 1 20.18 3.63 -12.23
N PRO A 2 21.20 3.83 -13.09
CA PRO A 2 22.05 5.03 -13.00
C PRO A 2 21.41 6.33 -13.53
N ALA A 3 20.43 6.25 -14.43
CA ALA A 3 19.89 7.42 -15.11
C ALA A 3 18.94 8.29 -14.27
N VAL A 4 18.22 7.70 -13.31
CA VAL A 4 17.25 8.45 -12.46
C VAL A 4 17.98 9.17 -11.31
N VAL A 5 19.07 8.58 -10.81
CA VAL A 5 19.91 9.17 -9.75
C VAL A 5 20.70 10.38 -10.26
N ALA A 6 21.17 10.34 -11.52
CA ALA A 6 21.87 11.47 -12.13
C ALA A 6 20.96 12.70 -12.35
N ALA A 7 19.68 12.50 -12.62
CA ALA A 7 18.74 13.60 -12.87
C ALA A 7 18.40 14.40 -11.59
N ALA A 8 18.42 13.77 -10.41
CA ALA A 8 18.19 14.44 -9.14
C ALA A 8 19.37 15.33 -8.71
N VAL A 9 20.60 14.94 -9.07
CA VAL A 9 21.84 15.68 -8.71
C VAL A 9 22.12 16.86 -9.65
N GLN A 10 21.64 16.82 -10.91
CA GLN A 10 22.02 17.81 -11.93
C GLN A 10 21.16 19.09 -11.97
N SER A 11 20.09 19.21 -11.17
CA SER A 11 19.24 20.42 -11.18
C SER A 11 19.63 21.51 -10.17
N SER A 12 20.68 21.32 -9.38
CA SER A 12 21.14 22.31 -8.40
C SER A 12 22.02 23.38 -9.04
N GLY A 13 21.39 24.51 -9.42
CA GLY A 13 22.08 25.76 -9.71
C GLY A 13 22.81 26.32 -8.48
N PRO A 14 23.79 27.23 -8.68
CA PRO A 14 24.71 27.65 -7.62
C PRO A 14 24.01 28.50 -6.56
N LEU A 15 24.48 28.29 -5.32
CA LEU A 15 24.12 28.91 -4.04
C LEU A 15 23.49 30.31 -4.12
N GLY A 16 22.31 30.46 -3.50
CA GLY A 16 21.74 31.75 -3.13
C GLY A 16 20.46 31.59 -2.31
N ALA A 17 20.50 32.06 -1.06
CA ALA A 17 19.42 32.08 -0.07
C ALA A 17 19.04 30.73 0.56
N ALA A 18 19.51 30.54 1.79
CA ALA A 18 18.97 29.59 2.75
C ALA A 18 17.48 29.86 2.99
N GLY A 19 16.63 29.30 2.14
CA GLY A 19 15.28 28.94 2.53
C GLY A 19 15.44 27.99 3.71
N LYS A 20 14.99 28.44 4.88
CA LYS A 20 15.02 27.68 6.13
C LYS A 20 14.15 26.44 5.94
N GLY A 21 14.74 25.40 5.36
CA GLY A 21 14.15 24.08 5.29
C GLY A 21 13.79 23.66 6.71
N ILE A 22 12.69 22.93 6.84
CA ILE A 22 12.22 22.26 8.06
C ILE A 22 13.44 21.79 8.86
N ALA A 23 13.64 22.37 10.04
CA ALA A 23 14.90 22.23 10.79
C ALA A 23 15.23 20.75 11.02
N GLY A 24 16.34 20.27 10.47
CA GLY A 24 16.81 18.88 10.62
C GLY A 24 16.58 17.93 9.43
N MET A 25 16.05 18.42 8.29
CA MET A 25 15.87 17.63 7.08
C MET A 25 16.99 17.85 6.06
N ASP A 26 18.00 16.96 6.09
CA ASP A 26 19.11 16.95 5.13
C ASP A 26 18.67 16.44 3.73
N ASP A 27 19.48 16.70 2.71
CA ASP A 27 19.23 16.26 1.32
C ASP A 27 19.05 14.74 1.20
N LEU A 28 19.66 13.97 2.10
CA LEU A 28 19.47 12.52 2.21
C LEU A 28 18.00 12.16 2.49
N HIS A 29 17.33 12.86 3.42
CA HIS A 29 15.93 12.60 3.73
C HIS A 29 15.04 12.96 2.54
N ARG A 30 15.35 14.06 1.83
CA ARG A 30 14.61 14.48 0.63
C ARG A 30 14.73 13.46 -0.50
N ALA A 31 15.95 13.00 -0.78
CA ALA A 31 16.21 11.97 -1.79
C ALA A 31 15.49 10.66 -1.46
N LEU A 32 15.46 10.28 -0.17
CA LEU A 32 14.74 9.09 0.25
C LEU A 32 13.23 9.23 0.11
N ILE A 33 12.65 10.36 0.51
CA ILE A 33 11.22 10.63 0.31
C ILE A 33 10.89 10.54 -1.19
N GLN A 34 11.72 11.11 -2.06
CA GLN A 34 11.56 11.00 -3.51
C GLN A 34 11.60 9.54 -3.98
N ALA A 35 12.55 8.74 -3.48
CA ALA A 35 12.64 7.32 -3.80
C ALA A 35 11.40 6.54 -3.32
N LEU A 36 10.91 6.81 -2.10
CA LEU A 36 9.72 6.18 -1.54
C LEU A 36 8.45 6.61 -2.29
N VAL A 37 8.31 7.87 -2.69
CA VAL A 37 7.16 8.33 -3.51
C VAL A 37 7.18 7.65 -4.89
N ALA A 38 8.35 7.43 -5.47
CA ALA A 38 8.50 6.77 -6.77
C ALA A 38 8.20 5.26 -6.72
N ARG A 39 8.67 4.56 -5.67
CA ARG A 39 8.49 3.10 -5.51
C ARG A 39 7.23 2.71 -4.74
N ARG A 40 6.64 3.63 -4.00
CA ARG A 40 5.51 3.50 -3.06
C ARG A 40 5.72 2.54 -1.89
N VAL A 41 6.14 1.30 -2.16
CA VAL A 41 6.43 0.25 -1.16
C VAL A 41 7.67 -0.53 -1.59
N MET A 42 8.55 -0.85 -0.66
CA MET A 42 9.74 -1.66 -0.92
C MET A 42 10.14 -2.52 0.29
N PRO A 43 10.82 -3.66 0.09
CA PRO A 43 11.38 -4.44 1.19
C PRO A 43 12.37 -3.61 2.03
N LEU A 44 12.39 -3.82 3.34
CA LEU A 44 13.30 -3.10 4.25
C LEU A 44 14.78 -3.37 3.92
N THR A 45 15.10 -4.57 3.41
CA THR A 45 16.45 -4.92 2.95
C THR A 45 16.90 -4.04 1.80
N GLU A 46 16.04 -3.83 0.80
CA GLU A 46 16.30 -2.93 -0.33
C GLU A 46 16.37 -1.47 0.13
N PHE A 47 15.50 -1.08 1.07
CA PHE A 47 15.51 0.28 1.64
C PHE A 47 16.85 0.59 2.33
N ASN A 48 17.34 -0.34 3.15
CA ASN A 48 18.62 -0.19 3.83
C ASN A 48 19.79 -0.11 2.83
N ALA A 49 19.72 -0.85 1.72
CA ALA A 49 20.70 -0.74 0.65
C ALA A 49 20.68 0.66 0.00
N VAL A 50 19.49 1.20 -0.28
CA VAL A 50 19.33 2.56 -0.85
C VAL A 50 19.83 3.64 0.11
N VAL A 51 19.52 3.54 1.41
CA VAL A 51 20.01 4.49 2.42
C VAL A 51 21.54 4.44 2.50
N SER A 52 22.13 3.24 2.51
CA SER A 52 23.58 3.05 2.50
C SER A 52 24.22 3.68 1.27
N GLU A 53 23.69 3.42 0.07
CA GLU A 53 24.19 3.96 -1.19
C GLU A 53 24.08 5.50 -1.22
N LEU A 54 22.93 6.07 -0.83
CA LEU A 54 22.72 7.52 -0.81
C LEU A 54 23.63 8.20 0.23
N SER A 55 23.87 7.58 1.39
CA SER A 55 24.79 8.11 2.39
C SER A 55 26.23 8.19 1.86
N ALA A 56 26.68 7.17 1.11
CA ALA A 56 28.01 7.16 0.49
C ALA A 56 28.14 8.23 -0.61
N VAL A 57 27.09 8.42 -1.42
CA VAL A 57 27.06 9.46 -2.47
C VAL A 57 27.07 10.86 -1.86
N CYS A 58 26.29 11.11 -0.81
CA CYS A 58 26.28 12.41 -0.14
C CYS A 58 27.64 12.76 0.47
N VAL A 59 28.31 11.79 1.11
CA VAL A 59 29.69 11.95 1.64
C VAL A 59 30.68 12.29 0.52
N SER A 60 30.52 11.66 -0.65
CA SER A 60 31.42 11.88 -1.80
C SER A 60 31.18 13.22 -2.51
N SER A 61 29.94 13.73 -2.49
CA SER A 61 29.52 14.92 -3.25
C SER A 61 29.73 16.24 -2.50
N LEU A 62 29.80 16.21 -1.16
CA LEU A 62 29.96 17.40 -0.31
C LEU A 62 31.41 17.79 -0.03
N GLY A 63 32.40 17.05 -0.52
CA GLY A 63 33.82 17.43 -0.44
C GLY A 63 34.35 17.68 0.98
N LEU A 64 33.65 17.24 2.02
CA LEU A 64 34.13 17.29 3.39
C LEU A 64 35.09 16.11 3.56
N GLN A 65 36.36 16.35 3.22
CA GLN A 65 37.43 15.68 3.95
C GLN A 65 37.25 16.05 5.42
N SER A 66 36.63 15.16 6.18
CA SER A 66 36.80 15.15 7.63
C SER A 66 38.28 14.94 7.88
N SER A 67 39.01 16.03 8.10
CA SER A 67 40.38 15.99 8.60
C SER A 67 40.35 15.52 10.06
N SER A 68 40.07 14.24 10.26
CA SER A 68 40.28 13.51 11.51
C SER A 68 40.40 12.03 11.17
N SER A 69 41.66 11.59 11.07
CA SER A 69 42.23 10.22 11.19
C SER A 69 41.29 9.00 11.07
N PRO A 70 41.56 8.03 10.18
CA PRO A 70 40.77 6.81 10.07
C PRO A 70 41.24 5.76 11.08
N ALA A 71 40.40 5.45 12.06
CA ALA A 71 40.45 4.18 12.79
C ALA A 71 39.30 3.29 12.30
N PRO A 72 39.57 2.04 11.85
CA PRO A 72 38.53 1.14 11.39
C PRO A 72 37.90 0.44 12.59
N SER A 73 36.80 0.98 13.11
CA SER A 73 35.95 0.28 14.08
C SER A 73 34.47 0.51 13.79
N SER A 74 33.87 -0.55 13.23
CA SER A 74 32.46 -0.98 13.38
C SER A 74 31.33 0.02 13.11
N SER A 75 30.58 -0.27 12.03
CA SER A 75 29.14 -0.02 11.85
C SER A 75 28.64 1.41 12.07
N SER A 76 28.81 2.29 11.07
CA SER A 76 27.93 3.45 10.90
C SER A 76 26.58 2.99 10.32
N SER A 77 25.85 2.14 11.04
CA SER A 77 24.48 1.81 10.68
C SER A 77 23.61 3.03 10.97
N VAL A 78 23.10 3.68 9.92
CA VAL A 78 22.07 4.71 10.07
C VAL A 78 20.92 4.08 10.86
N ASP A 79 20.59 4.65 12.01
CA ASP A 79 19.42 4.23 12.78
C ASP A 79 18.17 4.59 11.97
N VAL A 80 17.58 3.55 11.35
CA VAL A 80 16.41 3.68 10.49
C VAL A 80 15.21 4.22 11.26
N ASP A 81 15.09 3.88 12.56
CA ASP A 81 13.97 4.34 13.38
C ASP A 81 14.03 5.84 13.63
N SER A 82 15.19 6.35 14.05
CA SER A 82 15.42 7.79 14.20
C SER A 82 15.27 8.53 12.86
N PHE A 83 15.69 7.91 11.75
CA PHE A 83 15.57 8.50 10.42
C PHE A 83 14.11 8.62 9.96
N VAL A 84 13.33 7.55 10.09
CA VAL A 84 11.90 7.50 9.76
C VAL A 84 11.11 8.46 10.65
N SER A 85 11.42 8.52 11.95
CA SER A 85 10.78 9.43 12.89
C SER A 85 10.95 10.91 12.49
N ARG A 86 12.17 11.29 12.06
CA ARG A 86 12.44 12.63 11.54
C ARG A 86 11.65 12.93 10.28
N ILE A 87 11.56 11.98 9.34
CA ILE A 87 10.75 12.15 8.13
C ILE A 87 9.28 12.34 8.50
N ASN A 88 8.72 11.47 9.34
CA ASN A 88 7.32 11.51 9.76
C ASN A 88 6.97 12.84 10.44
N THR A 89 7.88 13.38 11.26
CA THR A 89 7.71 14.71 11.86
C THR A 89 7.64 15.82 10.80
N ALA A 90 8.47 15.72 9.76
CA ALA A 90 8.54 16.71 8.70
C ALA A 90 7.34 16.66 7.73
N ILE A 91 6.78 15.47 7.47
CA ILE A 91 5.66 15.27 6.54
C ILE A 91 4.28 15.17 7.24
N ALA A 92 4.23 15.25 8.57
CA ALA A 92 3.00 15.13 9.35
C ALA A 92 1.86 16.06 8.89
N MET A 93 2.19 17.30 8.50
CA MET A 93 1.20 18.29 8.03
C MET A 93 0.57 17.93 6.68
N MET A 94 1.11 16.94 5.96
CA MET A 94 0.61 16.50 4.67
C MET A 94 -0.33 15.29 4.78
N HIS A 95 -0.66 14.84 5.99
CA HIS A 95 -1.47 13.64 6.25
C HIS A 95 -0.87 12.36 5.64
N ILE A 96 0.45 12.34 5.47
CA ILE A 96 1.20 11.23 4.91
C ILE A 96 2.21 10.77 5.96
N GLU A 97 2.49 9.48 6.00
CA GLU A 97 3.52 8.91 6.87
C GLU A 97 4.33 7.83 6.17
N VAL A 98 5.56 7.62 6.62
CA VAL A 98 6.36 6.45 6.32
C VAL A 98 6.09 5.41 7.41
N ARG A 99 5.62 4.23 7.01
CA ARG A 99 5.32 3.11 7.91
C ARG A 99 6.02 1.84 7.46
N ARG A 100 6.27 0.96 8.42
CA ARG A 100 6.70 -0.43 8.16
C ARG A 100 5.58 -1.40 8.49
N ILE A 101 5.49 -2.45 7.69
CA ILE A 101 4.61 -3.60 7.94
C ILE A 101 5.41 -4.89 7.77
N ILE A 102 4.93 -5.97 8.34
CA ILE A 102 5.34 -7.34 8.01
C ILE A 102 4.18 -7.93 7.22
N SER A 103 4.44 -8.35 5.98
CA SER A 103 3.40 -8.97 5.15
C SER A 103 3.10 -10.38 5.67
N PRO A 104 1.84 -10.71 6.01
CA PRO A 104 1.47 -12.04 6.50
C PRO A 104 1.70 -13.16 5.48
N VAL A 105 1.76 -12.81 4.19
CA VAL A 105 1.84 -13.75 3.08
C VAL A 105 3.27 -14.31 2.92
N ASP A 106 4.27 -13.43 2.93
CA ASP A 106 5.68 -13.77 2.66
C ASP A 106 6.59 -13.59 3.89
N ASN A 107 6.05 -13.09 5.01
CA ASN A 107 6.79 -12.74 6.23
C ASN A 107 7.96 -11.77 5.99
N VAL A 108 7.87 -10.95 4.95
CA VAL A 108 8.88 -9.92 4.64
C VAL A 108 8.45 -8.58 5.22
N GLN A 109 9.43 -7.86 5.79
CA GLN A 109 9.21 -6.50 6.27
C GLN A 109 9.29 -5.51 5.11
N TYR A 110 8.22 -4.74 4.93
CA TYR A 110 8.11 -3.69 3.92
C TYR A 110 8.10 -2.31 4.57
N ILE A 111 8.58 -1.31 3.84
CA ILE A 111 8.51 0.11 4.19
C ILE A 111 7.95 0.89 3.02
N GLY A 112 7.11 1.88 3.30
CA GLY A 112 6.50 2.69 2.28
C GLY A 112 5.76 3.89 2.84
N ILE A 113 5.23 4.70 1.92
CA ILE A 113 4.53 5.94 2.23
C ILE A 113 3.01 5.70 2.14
N VAL A 114 2.30 6.01 3.22
CA VAL A 114 0.84 5.87 3.36
C VAL A 114 0.20 7.25 3.50
N ASN A 115 -0.93 7.46 2.81
CA ASN A 115 -1.78 8.62 2.99
C ASN A 115 -2.96 8.28 3.91
N HIS A 116 -3.15 9.08 4.96
CA HIS A 116 -4.21 8.98 5.97
C HIS A 116 -5.55 9.57 5.54
N GLU A 117 -5.58 10.54 4.63
CA GLU A 117 -6.83 11.24 4.24
C GLU A 117 -7.49 10.69 2.97
N GLY A 118 -6.87 9.71 2.29
CA GLY A 118 -7.42 9.15 1.05
C GLY A 118 -8.41 8.01 1.30
N ASP A 119 -9.66 8.19 0.87
CA ASP A 119 -10.61 7.08 0.68
C ASP A 119 -9.98 6.01 -0.22
N GLU A 120 -10.16 4.77 0.16
CA GLU A 120 -9.67 3.57 -0.49
C GLU A 120 -10.11 3.45 -1.94
N ASN A 121 -11.36 3.85 -2.20
CA ASN A 121 -11.88 3.93 -3.56
C ASN A 121 -11.15 5.00 -4.37
N ALA A 122 -10.79 6.14 -3.77
CA ALA A 122 -10.12 7.24 -4.46
C ALA A 122 -8.68 6.88 -4.85
N LYS A 123 -7.99 6.05 -4.05
CA LYS A 123 -6.63 5.56 -4.34
C LYS A 123 -6.57 4.70 -5.62
N LEU A 124 -7.64 3.96 -5.92
CA LEU A 124 -7.75 3.05 -7.07
C LEU A 124 -8.47 3.67 -8.29
N ALA A 125 -9.39 4.62 -8.06
CA ALA A 125 -10.24 5.25 -9.08
C ALA A 125 -9.47 6.00 -10.19
N THR A 126 -8.21 6.34 -9.96
CA THR A 126 -7.40 7.03 -11.00
C THR A 126 -6.94 6.11 -12.13
N LYS A 127 -6.91 4.78 -11.91
CA LYS A 127 -6.40 3.80 -12.90
C LYS A 127 -7.39 2.69 -13.23
N LEU A 128 -8.32 2.38 -12.33
CA LEU A 128 -9.28 1.30 -12.48
C LEU A 128 -10.70 1.84 -12.74
N SER A 129 -11.45 1.14 -13.57
CA SER A 129 -12.88 1.38 -13.71
C SER A 129 -13.64 0.92 -12.47
N ASN A 130 -14.85 1.45 -12.25
CA ASN A 130 -15.70 1.05 -11.11
C ASN A 130 -15.92 -0.47 -11.05
N ALA A 131 -16.06 -1.15 -12.20
CA ALA A 131 -16.22 -2.59 -12.26
C ALA A 131 -14.99 -3.35 -11.77
N GLN A 132 -13.79 -2.85 -12.10
CA GLN A 132 -12.52 -3.43 -11.66
C GLN A 132 -12.26 -3.19 -10.18
N ILE A 133 -12.63 -2.02 -9.67
CA ILE A 133 -12.55 -1.70 -8.24
C ILE A 133 -13.46 -2.63 -7.44
N ALA A 134 -14.71 -2.81 -7.90
CA ALA A 134 -15.65 -3.73 -7.29
C ALA A 134 -15.12 -5.17 -7.27
N PHE A 135 -14.53 -5.61 -8.39
CA PHE A 135 -13.93 -6.94 -8.49
C PHE A 135 -12.76 -7.11 -7.51
N TYR A 136 -11.87 -6.13 -7.44
CA TYR A 136 -10.77 -6.13 -6.48
C TYR A 136 -11.26 -6.13 -5.02
N LYS A 137 -12.31 -5.35 -4.69
CA LYS A 137 -12.93 -5.39 -3.36
C LYS A 137 -13.50 -6.75 -3.01
N SER A 138 -14.15 -7.43 -3.96
CA SER A 138 -14.58 -8.81 -3.69
C SER A 138 -13.42 -9.76 -3.41
N VAL A 139 -12.27 -9.57 -4.07
CA VAL A 139 -11.06 -10.36 -3.78
C VAL A 139 -10.57 -10.05 -2.37
N LEU A 140 -10.51 -8.76 -1.99
CA LEU A 140 -10.14 -8.32 -0.65
C LEU A 140 -11.05 -8.92 0.42
N ASP A 141 -12.36 -8.76 0.27
CA ASP A 141 -13.35 -9.19 1.25
C ASP A 141 -13.29 -10.71 1.43
N THR A 142 -13.14 -11.44 0.32
CA THR A 142 -13.06 -12.91 0.37
C THR A 142 -11.81 -13.36 1.13
N ILE A 143 -10.66 -12.73 0.86
CA ILE A 143 -9.41 -13.05 1.55
C ILE A 143 -9.46 -12.63 3.03
N ALA A 144 -10.05 -11.47 3.35
CA ALA A 144 -10.13 -10.98 4.73
C ALA A 144 -11.11 -11.80 5.58
N CYS A 145 -12.21 -12.28 4.99
CA CYS A 145 -13.19 -13.12 5.68
C CYS A 145 -12.72 -14.57 5.86
N GLU A 146 -11.68 -15.01 5.16
CA GLU A 146 -11.13 -16.35 5.31
C GLU A 146 -10.63 -16.58 6.75
N GLU A 147 -10.82 -17.79 7.29
CA GLU A 147 -10.50 -18.06 8.70
C GLU A 147 -9.01 -18.37 8.93
N HIS A 148 -8.31 -18.85 7.89
CA HIS A 148 -6.87 -19.18 7.98
C HIS A 148 -5.98 -17.93 8.01
N GLY A 149 -6.45 -16.80 7.49
CA GLY A 149 -5.74 -15.51 7.55
C GLY A 149 -4.40 -15.46 6.80
N ASP A 150 -4.15 -16.43 5.90
CA ASP A 150 -2.93 -16.53 5.10
C ASP A 150 -2.82 -15.43 4.02
N GLY A 151 -3.89 -14.67 3.81
CA GLY A 151 -3.95 -13.58 2.86
C GLY A 151 -4.05 -14.07 1.40
N THR A 152 -4.49 -15.31 1.16
CA THR A 152 -4.52 -15.90 -0.19
C THR A 152 -5.90 -16.40 -0.64
N ILE A 153 -6.06 -16.55 -1.96
CA ILE A 153 -7.22 -17.15 -2.62
C ILE A 153 -6.76 -17.89 -3.88
N SER A 154 -7.46 -18.96 -4.26
CA SER A 154 -7.26 -19.60 -5.56
C SER A 154 -7.63 -18.66 -6.71
N SER A 155 -6.80 -18.62 -7.76
CA SER A 155 -7.07 -17.85 -8.97
C SER A 155 -8.38 -18.27 -9.64
N THR A 156 -8.69 -19.57 -9.62
CA THR A 156 -9.96 -20.11 -10.13
C THR A 156 -11.15 -19.54 -9.37
N ASP A 157 -11.06 -19.42 -8.04
CA ASP A 157 -12.15 -18.93 -7.22
C ASP A 157 -12.36 -17.43 -7.42
N ALA A 158 -11.26 -16.66 -7.45
CA ALA A 158 -11.30 -15.23 -7.77
C ALA A 158 -11.93 -14.96 -9.15
N LEU A 159 -11.55 -15.73 -10.18
CA LEU A 159 -12.10 -15.57 -11.53
C LEU A 159 -13.58 -15.94 -11.59
N ASN A 160 -14.04 -16.89 -10.78
CA ASN A 160 -15.43 -17.36 -10.75
C ASN A 160 -16.41 -16.48 -9.97
N PHE A 161 -15.97 -15.36 -9.39
CA PHE A 161 -16.87 -14.44 -8.70
C PHE A 161 -18.07 -14.02 -9.56
N SER A 162 -19.26 -14.21 -9.00
CA SER A 162 -20.51 -13.83 -9.65
C SER A 162 -20.65 -12.31 -9.75
N ALA A 163 -21.40 -11.82 -10.74
CA ALA A 163 -21.68 -10.38 -10.86
C ALA A 163 -22.35 -9.81 -9.61
N SER A 164 -23.20 -10.60 -8.94
CA SER A 164 -23.83 -10.24 -7.66
C SER A 164 -22.83 -10.10 -6.52
N GLN A 165 -21.83 -10.99 -6.43
CA GLN A 165 -20.78 -10.90 -5.41
C GLN A 165 -19.91 -9.65 -5.63
N ILE A 166 -19.55 -9.38 -6.88
CA ILE A 166 -18.82 -8.18 -7.30
C ILE A 166 -19.59 -6.90 -6.95
N PHE A 167 -20.90 -6.90 -7.21
CA PHE A 167 -21.76 -5.76 -6.92
C PHE A 167 -21.92 -5.49 -5.41
N ASN A 168 -22.10 -6.54 -4.61
CA ASN A 168 -22.30 -6.40 -3.16
C ASN A 168 -21.08 -5.78 -2.45
N ALA A 169 -19.86 -6.08 -2.92
CA ALA A 169 -18.63 -5.49 -2.38
C ALA A 169 -18.54 -3.96 -2.56
N THR A 170 -19.34 -3.37 -3.46
CA THR A 170 -19.43 -1.90 -3.60
C THR A 170 -20.51 -1.25 -2.73
N GLN A 171 -21.41 -2.03 -2.12
CA GLN A 171 -22.54 -1.52 -1.34
C GLN A 171 -22.41 -1.73 0.18
N GLY A 172 -21.37 -2.43 0.66
CA GLY A 172 -21.26 -2.81 2.07
C GLY A 172 -20.14 -2.13 2.85
N ALA A 173 -20.48 -1.08 3.60
CA ALA A 173 -20.05 -0.94 4.99
C ALA A 173 -21.35 -0.86 5.81
N GLY A 174 -21.90 -2.02 6.18
CA GLY A 174 -23.20 -2.10 6.86
C GLY A 174 -23.79 -3.50 6.87
N ALA A 175 -23.46 -4.26 7.91
CA ALA A 175 -24.21 -5.37 8.50
C ALA A 175 -25.29 -6.06 7.65
N GLY A 176 -24.99 -7.28 7.18
CA GLY A 176 -25.95 -8.21 6.62
C GLY A 176 -25.62 -9.64 7.04
N ALA A 177 -26.10 -10.01 8.23
CA ALA A 177 -25.87 -11.27 8.93
C ALA A 177 -26.18 -12.54 8.11
N LEU A 178 -25.30 -13.53 8.21
CA LEU A 178 -25.61 -14.94 7.97
C LEU A 178 -26.41 -15.46 9.17
N GLY A 179 -27.72 -15.66 9.00
CA GLY A 179 -28.55 -16.29 10.03
C GLY A 179 -30.04 -16.34 9.70
N ALA A 180 -30.48 -17.55 9.28
CA ALA A 180 -31.82 -18.12 9.44
C ALA A 180 -33.01 -17.66 8.54
N THR A 181 -33.44 -18.63 7.72
CA THR A 181 -34.82 -19.09 7.44
C THR A 181 -35.87 -18.20 6.75
N GLN A 182 -36.55 -18.84 5.80
CA GLN A 182 -37.68 -18.41 4.98
C GLN A 182 -38.89 -17.88 5.78
N ALA A 183 -39.52 -16.78 5.32
CA ALA A 183 -40.95 -16.70 4.95
C ALA A 183 -41.34 -15.26 4.50
N PRO A 184 -42.37 -15.10 3.64
CA PRO A 184 -42.69 -13.83 2.97
C PRO A 184 -43.78 -13.04 3.72
N SER A 185 -43.70 -11.71 3.75
CA SER A 185 -44.86 -10.86 4.03
C SER A 185 -44.73 -9.47 3.41
N ASN A 186 -45.79 -9.13 2.69
CA ASN A 186 -46.00 -8.00 1.82
C ASN A 186 -46.40 -6.76 2.65
N THR A 187 -45.67 -5.64 2.59
CA THR A 187 -46.24 -4.31 2.85
C THR A 187 -45.40 -3.22 2.18
N GLN A 188 -46.02 -2.51 1.22
CA GLN A 188 -45.47 -1.33 0.57
C GLN A 188 -45.51 -0.14 1.53
N VAL A 189 -44.37 0.52 1.75
CA VAL A 189 -44.32 1.92 2.17
C VAL A 189 -43.25 2.64 1.34
N ALA A 190 -43.73 3.58 0.52
CA ALA A 190 -42.93 4.47 -0.28
C ALA A 190 -42.16 5.46 0.63
N GLY A 191 -40.85 5.31 0.67
CA GLY A 191 -39.91 6.28 1.20
C GLY A 191 -38.69 6.29 0.29
N THR A 192 -38.42 7.43 -0.31
CA THR A 192 -37.34 7.70 -1.28
C THR A 192 -35.97 7.26 -0.78
N GLN A 193 -35.58 6.03 -1.06
CA GLN A 193 -34.18 5.63 -1.17
C GLN A 193 -33.81 5.71 -2.65
N THR A 194 -32.91 6.62 -2.97
CA THR A 194 -32.31 6.75 -4.29
C THR A 194 -31.48 5.50 -4.54
N GLN A 195 -32.12 4.41 -4.98
CA GLN A 195 -31.48 3.26 -5.61
C GLN A 195 -30.82 3.75 -6.90
N GLY A 196 -29.56 4.18 -6.78
CA GLY A 196 -28.66 4.20 -7.92
C GLY A 196 -28.52 2.76 -8.38
N THR A 197 -29.29 2.38 -9.40
CA THR A 197 -29.03 1.21 -10.23
C THR A 197 -27.71 1.47 -10.95
N ASN A 198 -26.60 1.32 -10.23
CA ASN A 198 -25.27 1.30 -10.82
C ASN A 198 -25.21 0.04 -11.67
N ASN A 199 -25.53 0.20 -12.96
CA ASN A 199 -25.31 -0.78 -14.02
C ASN A 199 -23.81 -1.06 -14.14
N LEU A 200 -23.26 -1.77 -13.17
CA LEU A 200 -21.89 -2.24 -13.21
C LEU A 200 -21.87 -3.37 -14.25
N LYS A 201 -21.32 -3.07 -15.42
CA LYS A 201 -21.16 -4.05 -16.50
C LYS A 201 -20.45 -5.28 -15.92
N ALA A 202 -21.06 -6.45 -16.07
CA ALA A 202 -20.42 -7.71 -15.70
C ALA A 202 -19.10 -7.86 -16.48
N MET A 203 -17.99 -8.06 -15.76
CA MET A 203 -16.69 -8.29 -16.36
C MET A 203 -16.61 -9.70 -16.94
N THR A 204 -16.09 -9.80 -18.15
CA THR A 204 -15.71 -11.06 -18.78
C THR A 204 -14.50 -11.68 -18.06
N MET A 205 -14.30 -12.99 -18.22
CA MET A 205 -13.12 -13.67 -17.64
C MET A 205 -11.81 -13.02 -18.07
N LYS A 206 -11.68 -12.66 -19.35
CA LYS A 206 -10.50 -11.99 -19.88
C LYS A 206 -10.26 -10.61 -19.24
N GLU A 207 -11.32 -9.84 -18.98
CA GLU A 207 -11.21 -8.55 -18.28
C GLU A 207 -10.78 -8.75 -16.82
N LYS A 208 -11.25 -9.80 -16.15
CA LYS A 208 -10.82 -10.14 -14.77
C LYS A 208 -9.35 -10.53 -14.72
N GLU A 209 -8.90 -11.42 -15.61
CA GLU A 209 -7.48 -11.83 -15.70
C GLU A 209 -6.56 -10.63 -15.95
N ALA A 210 -6.93 -9.75 -16.90
CA ALA A 210 -6.17 -8.54 -17.18
C ALA A 210 -6.12 -7.59 -15.97
N THR A 211 -7.20 -7.53 -15.19
CA THR A 211 -7.27 -6.73 -13.97
C THR A 211 -6.38 -7.30 -12.87
N ILE A 212 -6.38 -8.62 -12.67
CA ILE A 212 -5.45 -9.29 -11.74
C ILE A 212 -4.01 -9.02 -12.14
N ALA A 213 -3.66 -9.20 -13.42
CA ALA A 213 -2.30 -8.97 -13.91
C ALA A 213 -1.84 -7.52 -13.67
N PHE A 214 -2.73 -6.55 -13.88
CA PHE A 214 -2.47 -5.14 -13.57
C PHE A 214 -2.25 -4.92 -12.06
N LEU A 215 -3.14 -5.45 -11.22
CA LEU A 215 -3.06 -5.31 -9.77
C LEU A 215 -1.79 -5.96 -9.19
N VAL A 216 -1.35 -7.08 -9.75
CA VAL A 216 -0.07 -7.72 -9.41
C VAL A 216 1.11 -6.83 -9.81
N THR A 217 1.07 -6.27 -11.02
CA THR A 217 2.13 -5.38 -11.51
C THR A 217 2.25 -4.08 -10.69
N ASP A 218 1.12 -3.52 -10.24
CA ASP A 218 1.06 -2.27 -9.45
C ASP A 218 1.21 -2.51 -7.92
N GLY A 219 1.40 -3.77 -7.51
CA GLY A 219 1.70 -4.20 -6.14
C GLY A 219 0.50 -4.35 -5.19
N TRP A 220 -0.72 -4.22 -5.69
CA TRP A 220 -1.96 -4.42 -4.92
C TRP A 220 -2.26 -5.89 -4.69
N LEU A 221 -1.96 -6.76 -5.65
CA LEU A 221 -2.02 -8.20 -5.48
C LEU A 221 -0.62 -8.80 -5.63
N ALA A 222 -0.46 -10.05 -5.24
CA ALA A 222 0.72 -10.85 -5.46
C ALA A 222 0.32 -12.23 -5.98
N GLU A 223 1.22 -12.90 -6.69
CA GLU A 223 1.04 -14.30 -7.10
C GLU A 223 2.20 -15.11 -6.50
N PRO A 224 2.10 -15.54 -5.22
CA PRO A 224 3.20 -16.24 -4.55
C PRO A 224 3.48 -17.61 -5.18
N ASN A 225 2.42 -18.28 -5.63
CA ASN A 225 2.48 -19.57 -6.31
C ASN A 225 1.58 -19.52 -7.55
N ARG A 226 1.94 -20.29 -8.58
CA ARG A 226 1.15 -20.37 -9.82
C ARG A 226 -0.29 -20.76 -9.50
N GLY A 227 -1.24 -19.88 -9.85
CA GLY A 227 -2.67 -20.13 -9.63
C GLY A 227 -3.18 -19.75 -8.23
N THR A 228 -2.36 -19.13 -7.39
CA THR A 228 -2.76 -18.56 -6.10
C THR A 228 -2.57 -17.06 -6.14
N ILE A 229 -3.60 -16.30 -5.79
CA ILE A 229 -3.56 -14.84 -5.68
C ILE A 229 -3.47 -14.51 -4.18
N ALA A 230 -2.64 -13.55 -3.83
CA ALA A 230 -2.52 -13.04 -2.47
C ALA A 230 -2.66 -11.52 -2.44
N LEU A 231 -2.94 -10.97 -1.26
CA LEU A 231 -2.86 -9.52 -1.07
C LEU A 231 -1.41 -9.07 -1.19
N GLY A 232 -1.20 -8.03 -2.00
CA GLY A 232 0.11 -7.43 -2.17
C GLY A 232 0.49 -6.55 -0.97
N PRO A 233 1.79 -6.28 -0.77
CA PRO A 233 2.28 -5.46 0.34
C PRO A 233 1.70 -4.05 0.32
N ARG A 234 1.33 -3.53 -0.86
CA ARG A 234 0.68 -2.23 -0.99
C ARG A 234 -0.73 -2.20 -0.42
N THR A 235 -1.49 -3.28 -0.58
CA THR A 235 -2.83 -3.41 0.00
C THR A 235 -2.76 -3.35 1.51
N PHE A 236 -1.90 -4.17 2.10
CA PHE A 236 -1.68 -4.20 3.54
C PHE A 236 -1.24 -2.85 4.10
N MET A 237 -0.41 -2.13 3.36
CA MET A 237 0.11 -0.83 3.76
C MET A 237 -0.92 0.30 3.62
N GLU A 238 -1.64 0.37 2.50
CA GLU A 238 -2.55 1.48 2.21
C GLU A 238 -3.97 1.27 2.76
N MET A 239 -4.43 0.01 2.93
CA MET A 239 -5.81 -0.39 3.27
C MET A 239 -5.92 -1.08 4.64
N ARG A 240 -4.95 -0.90 5.54
CA ARG A 240 -4.93 -1.53 6.88
C ARG A 240 -6.27 -1.39 7.59
N SER A 241 -6.81 -0.18 7.68
CA SER A 241 -8.03 0.10 8.46
C SER A 241 -9.22 -0.72 7.95
N TYR A 242 -9.42 -0.77 6.64
CA TYR A 242 -10.49 -1.58 6.03
C TYR A 242 -10.26 -3.07 6.17
N LEU A 243 -9.02 -3.54 5.96
CA LEU A 243 -8.71 -4.95 6.15
C LEU A 243 -9.04 -5.41 7.56
N LEU A 244 -8.71 -4.61 8.58
CA LEU A 244 -9.04 -4.93 9.97
C LEU A 244 -10.55 -4.83 10.23
N GLU A 245 -11.27 -3.93 9.58
CA GLU A 245 -12.73 -3.80 9.72
C GLU A 245 -13.45 -5.04 9.15
N VAL A 246 -13.09 -5.45 7.94
CA VAL A 246 -13.78 -6.53 7.20
C VAL A 246 -13.28 -7.92 7.61
N ALA A 247 -12.07 -8.05 8.14
CA ALA A 247 -11.50 -9.34 8.50
C ALA A 247 -12.34 -10.12 9.51
N SER A 248 -12.30 -11.44 9.40
CA SER A 248 -12.79 -12.34 10.45
C SER A 248 -12.01 -12.11 11.75
N ASP A 249 -12.58 -12.47 12.91
CA ASP A 249 -11.91 -12.21 14.20
C ASP A 249 -10.54 -12.90 14.31
N SER A 250 -10.41 -14.11 13.73
CA SER A 250 -9.15 -14.86 13.67
C SER A 250 -8.11 -14.14 12.80
N THR A 251 -8.50 -13.72 11.59
CA THR A 251 -7.62 -13.03 10.64
C THR A 251 -7.23 -11.65 11.12
N ARG A 252 -8.17 -10.90 11.70
CA ARG A 252 -7.91 -9.59 12.32
C ARG A 252 -6.81 -9.70 13.37
N LYS A 253 -6.89 -10.69 14.26
CA LYS A 253 -5.87 -10.91 15.30
C LYS A 253 -4.49 -11.20 14.72
N LEU A 254 -4.40 -12.00 13.66
CA LEU A 254 -3.13 -12.29 12.97
C LEU A 254 -2.55 -11.04 12.32
N TRP A 255 -3.40 -10.20 11.74
CA TRP A 255 -2.95 -9.01 11.00
C TRP A 255 -2.67 -7.81 11.90
N GLU A 256 -3.33 -7.69 13.06
CA GLU A 256 -3.10 -6.60 14.02
C GLU A 256 -1.65 -6.53 14.49
N ASP A 257 -1.00 -7.67 14.70
CA ASP A 257 0.38 -7.79 15.16
C ASP A 257 1.41 -7.53 14.04
N CYS A 258 1.03 -7.72 12.78
CA CYS A 258 1.95 -7.67 11.63
C CYS A 258 1.91 -6.36 10.86
N LEU A 259 0.74 -5.72 10.76
CA LEU A 259 0.52 -4.51 9.96
C LEU A 259 0.81 -3.22 10.77
#